data_AF-A0A5N6XNY4-F1
#
_entry.id   AF-A0A5N6XNY4-F1
#
_cell.length_a   1.000
_cell.length_b   1.000
_cell.length_c   1.000
_cell.angle_alpha   90.00
_cell.angle_beta   90.00
_cell.angle_gamma   90.00
#
_symmetry.space_group_name_H-M   'P 1'
#
loop_
_entity.id
_entity.type
_entity.pdbx_description
1 polymer ?
#
loop_
_entity_poly.entity_id
_entity_poly.type
_entity_poly.pdbx_seq_one_letter_code
_entity_poly.pdbx_strand_id
1 'polypeptide(L)'
;MEPRPDFQFDPFSSGATAYDDDDAEADLDGIDWNDPASALKAIGAGGPGGLPFPEILSPEDVRRQATARSDEIFTSYETLHKIIQRHEATIQKRWLKKTRQQRLNVLLSAWPDMPAIHRPDFDAFRRESESDHVRGTKYRVHFMWPYVNQEDLLNTKALPLLLNSRGRHPPSHFAAADMDAMHLALVSKAIVPIFLNCHVLILNGMTENTRDYGQLVAWEDHPDAFDWMHKQKQFLPGEGLLVMEA
;
A
#
# COMPACT_ATOMS: atom_id res chain seq x y z
N MET A 1 -36.92 -2.97 -27.13
CA MET A 1 -35.69 -3.18 -26.34
C MET A 1 -34.70 -2.18 -26.86
N GLU A 2 -34.37 -1.16 -26.08
CA GLU A 2 -33.24 -0.29 -26.43
C GLU A 2 -31.94 -1.08 -26.27
N PRO A 3 -31.00 -0.96 -27.22
CA PRO A 3 -29.70 -1.61 -27.10
C PRO A 3 -28.97 -1.06 -25.87
N ARG A 4 -28.25 -1.94 -25.15
CA ARG A 4 -27.40 -1.51 -24.04
C ARG A 4 -26.39 -0.49 -24.56
N PRO A 5 -26.16 0.63 -23.85
CA PRO A 5 -25.07 1.53 -24.17
C PRO A 5 -23.76 0.74 -24.15
N ASP A 6 -23.01 0.84 -25.25
CA ASP A 6 -21.67 0.29 -25.33
C ASP A 6 -20.71 1.29 -24.67
N PHE A 7 -20.05 0.86 -23.60
CA PHE A 7 -19.06 1.66 -22.86
C PHE A 7 -17.63 1.27 -23.23
N GLN A 8 -17.45 0.46 -24.28
CA GLN A 8 -16.14 0.06 -24.74
C GLN A 8 -15.47 1.24 -25.46
N PHE A 9 -14.28 1.61 -25.02
CA PHE A 9 -13.49 2.67 -25.63
C PHE A 9 -13.11 2.28 -27.06
N ASP A 10 -13.61 3.02 -28.05
CA ASP A 10 -13.24 2.89 -29.46
C ASP A 10 -12.35 4.08 -29.86
N PRO A 11 -11.02 3.86 -29.98
CA PRO A 11 -10.06 4.91 -30.32
C PRO A 11 -10.22 5.45 -31.75
N PHE A 12 -11.03 4.79 -32.59
CA PHE A 12 -11.29 5.22 -33.97
C PHE A 12 -12.70 5.76 -34.17
N SER A 13 -13.46 5.89 -33.08
CA SER A 13 -14.79 6.50 -33.14
C SER A 13 -14.70 7.99 -33.47
N SER A 14 -15.74 8.53 -34.11
CA SER A 14 -15.83 9.97 -34.38
C SER A 14 -15.87 10.84 -33.11
N GLY A 15 -16.05 10.23 -31.93
CA GLY A 15 -15.95 10.90 -30.64
C GLY A 15 -14.53 10.92 -30.07
N ALA A 16 -13.63 10.05 -30.54
CA ALA A 16 -12.23 10.02 -30.13
C ALA A 16 -11.48 11.28 -30.57
N THR A 17 -11.81 11.82 -31.75
CA THR A 17 -11.23 13.07 -32.28
C THR A 17 -11.58 14.31 -31.44
N ALA A 18 -12.52 14.22 -30.50
CA ALA A 18 -12.80 15.30 -29.55
C ALA A 18 -11.75 15.38 -28.41
N TYR A 19 -10.90 14.36 -28.29
CA TYR A 19 -9.78 14.28 -27.35
C TYR A 19 -8.41 14.35 -28.04
N ASP A 20 -8.39 14.28 -29.39
CA ASP A 20 -7.22 14.63 -30.20
C ASP A 20 -7.14 16.16 -30.24
N ASP A 21 -6.57 16.74 -29.18
CA ASP A 21 -6.32 18.17 -29.09
C ASP A 21 -5.08 18.49 -29.94
N ASP A 22 -5.28 18.64 -31.27
CA ASP A 22 -4.23 19.02 -32.24
C ASP A 22 -3.58 20.38 -31.90
N ASP A 23 -4.21 21.20 -31.04
CA ASP A 23 -3.71 22.50 -30.55
C ASP A 23 -2.95 22.41 -29.21
N ALA A 24 -2.87 21.21 -28.61
CA ALA A 24 -2.06 20.93 -27.42
C ALA A 24 -0.84 20.09 -27.78
N GLU A 25 0.02 20.59 -28.68
CA GLU A 25 1.44 20.30 -28.51
C GLU A 25 1.85 20.93 -27.17
N ALA A 26 1.63 20.19 -26.08
CA ALA A 26 2.29 20.49 -24.83
C ALA A 26 3.76 20.60 -25.17
N ASP A 27 4.37 21.76 -24.96
CA ASP A 27 5.77 22.04 -25.28
C ASP A 27 6.66 21.12 -24.42
N LEU A 28 6.84 19.89 -24.87
CA LEU A 28 7.58 18.82 -24.19
C LEU A 28 9.08 19.11 -24.16
N ASP A 29 9.54 20.01 -25.04
CA ASP A 29 10.93 20.43 -25.18
C ASP A 29 11.34 21.41 -24.07
N GLY A 30 10.39 22.14 -23.49
CA GLY A 30 10.62 23.05 -22.36
C GLY A 30 10.64 22.40 -20.97
N ILE A 31 10.33 21.09 -20.89
CA ILE A 31 10.25 20.35 -19.62
C ILE A 31 11.63 19.80 -19.25
N ASP A 32 12.13 20.19 -18.08
CA ASP A 32 13.30 19.54 -17.49
C ASP A 32 12.90 18.16 -16.96
N TRP A 33 13.04 17.14 -17.80
CA TRP A 33 12.77 15.75 -17.46
C TRP A 33 13.75 15.19 -16.41
N ASN A 34 14.84 15.89 -16.10
CA ASN A 34 15.76 15.52 -15.03
C ASN A 34 15.37 16.13 -13.67
N ASP A 35 14.50 17.14 -13.65
CA ASP A 35 13.85 17.63 -12.42
C ASP A 35 12.52 16.88 -12.20
N PRO A 36 12.43 16.02 -11.17
CA PRO A 36 11.21 15.26 -10.94
C PRO A 36 9.98 16.13 -10.65
N ALA A 37 10.16 17.32 -10.06
CA ALA A 37 9.06 18.23 -9.81
C ALA A 37 8.49 18.80 -11.11
N SER A 38 9.35 19.11 -12.08
CA SER A 38 8.97 19.56 -13.42
C SER A 38 8.30 18.46 -14.23
N ALA A 39 8.85 17.24 -14.22
CA ALA A 39 8.23 16.08 -14.88
C ALA A 39 6.85 15.72 -14.30
N LEU A 40 6.69 15.75 -12.96
CA LEU A 40 5.41 15.48 -12.31
C LEU A 40 4.34 16.53 -12.69
N LYS A 41 4.72 17.81 -12.74
CA LYS A 41 3.80 18.88 -13.19
C LYS A 41 3.39 18.70 -14.64
N ALA A 42 4.32 18.31 -15.51
CA ALA A 42 4.05 18.07 -16.93
C ALA A 42 2.99 17.00 -17.16
N ILE A 43 2.94 15.96 -16.32
CA ILE A 43 1.91 14.90 -16.40
C ILE A 43 0.64 15.21 -15.58
N GLY A 44 0.46 16.47 -15.16
CA GLY A 44 -0.75 16.95 -14.49
C GLY A 44 -0.75 16.82 -12.96
N ALA A 45 0.39 16.61 -12.30
CA ALA A 45 0.45 16.63 -10.84
C ALA A 45 0.28 18.06 -10.28
N GLY A 46 -0.57 18.21 -9.26
CA GLY A 46 -0.88 19.49 -8.59
C GLY A 46 -1.91 20.36 -9.31
N GLY A 47 -2.44 19.93 -10.46
CA GLY A 47 -3.49 20.65 -11.21
C GLY A 47 -4.92 20.33 -10.76
N PRO A 48 -5.92 21.18 -11.08
CA PRO A 48 -7.33 20.89 -10.83
C PRO A 48 -7.78 19.59 -11.54
N GLY A 49 -8.28 18.61 -10.78
CA GLY A 49 -8.63 17.28 -11.31
C GLY A 49 -7.43 16.38 -11.64
N GLY A 50 -6.20 16.86 -11.39
CA GLY A 50 -4.95 16.16 -11.68
C GLY A 50 -4.51 15.16 -10.61
N LEU A 51 -3.28 14.67 -10.72
CA LEU A 51 -2.66 13.84 -9.70
C LEU A 51 -2.28 14.72 -8.49
N PRO A 52 -2.44 14.27 -7.23
CA PRO A 52 -1.89 14.99 -6.10
C PRO A 52 -0.36 15.04 -6.22
N PHE A 53 0.25 16.15 -5.80
CA PHE A 53 1.71 16.28 -5.82
C PHE A 53 2.29 15.46 -4.66
N PRO A 54 3.11 14.42 -4.93
CA PRO A 54 3.67 13.59 -3.87
C PRO A 54 4.71 14.38 -3.07
N GLU A 55 4.87 14.03 -1.80
CA GLU A 55 6.01 14.50 -1.01
C GLU A 55 7.29 13.93 -1.61
N ILE A 56 8.29 14.79 -1.84
CA ILE A 56 9.59 14.39 -2.38
C ILE A 56 10.57 14.25 -1.21
N LEU A 57 11.18 13.09 -1.06
CA LEU A 57 12.18 12.82 -0.02
C LEU A 57 13.57 12.59 -0.61
N SER A 58 14.60 12.91 0.18
CA SER A 58 15.97 12.58 -0.16
C SER A 58 16.26 11.07 0.04
N PRO A 59 17.26 10.50 -0.65
CA PRO A 59 17.69 9.13 -0.39
C PRO A 59 18.09 8.87 1.06
N GLU A 60 18.67 9.86 1.74
CA GLU A 60 19.05 9.78 3.15
C GLU A 60 17.83 9.66 4.06
N ASP A 61 16.80 10.47 3.82
CA ASP A 61 15.54 10.41 4.58
C ASP A 61 14.84 9.07 4.40
N VAL A 62 14.78 8.58 3.16
CA VAL A 62 14.18 7.27 2.87
C VAL A 62 14.95 6.15 3.55
N ARG A 63 16.29 6.14 3.49
CA ARG A 63 17.11 5.14 4.20
C ARG A 63 16.86 5.17 5.70
N ARG A 64 16.78 6.36 6.30
CA ARG A 64 16.51 6.54 7.72
C ARG A 64 15.14 5.97 8.10
N GLN A 65 14.09 6.32 7.35
CA GLN A 65 12.74 5.80 7.60
C GLN A 65 12.66 4.29 7.42
N ALA A 66 13.23 3.76 6.33
CA ALA A 66 13.21 2.33 6.05
C ALA A 66 13.98 1.55 7.13
N THR A 67 15.15 2.03 7.56
CA THR A 67 15.94 1.38 8.62
C THR A 67 15.15 1.35 9.94
N ALA A 68 14.58 2.48 10.35
CA ALA A 68 13.79 2.55 11.58
C ALA A 68 12.57 1.60 11.56
N ARG A 69 11.81 1.61 10.46
CA ARG A 69 10.66 0.71 10.28
C ARG A 69 11.08 -0.76 10.25
N SER A 70 12.20 -1.08 9.60
CA SER A 70 12.73 -2.45 9.54
C SER A 70 13.05 -2.98 10.95
N ASP A 71 13.73 -2.18 11.77
CA ASP A 71 14.05 -2.55 13.16
C ASP A 71 12.78 -2.77 14.01
N GLU A 72 11.76 -1.91 13.85
CA GLU A 72 10.47 -2.05 14.52
C GLU A 72 9.73 -3.32 14.09
N ILE A 73 9.62 -3.55 12.77
CA ILE A 73 8.99 -4.74 12.19
C ILE A 73 9.65 -6.01 12.72
N PHE A 74 10.98 -6.08 12.74
CA PHE A 74 11.66 -7.27 13.23
C PHE A 74 11.51 -7.45 14.74
N THR A 75 11.48 -6.37 15.50
CA THR A 75 11.17 -6.45 16.94
C THR A 75 9.77 -7.02 17.18
N SER A 76 8.77 -6.55 16.43
CA SER A 76 7.40 -7.06 16.51
C SER A 76 7.29 -8.50 16.00
N TYR A 77 7.92 -8.83 14.88
CA TYR A 77 7.96 -10.18 14.32
C TYR A 77 8.56 -11.18 15.30
N GLU A 78 9.75 -10.91 15.84
CA GLU A 78 10.42 -11.81 16.78
C GLU A 78 9.58 -12.06 18.04
N THR A 79 8.88 -11.02 18.50
CA THR A 79 7.96 -11.12 19.63
C THR A 79 6.77 -12.03 19.30
N LEU A 80 6.10 -11.79 18.17
CA LEU A 80 4.98 -12.61 17.71
C LEU A 80 5.42 -14.06 17.44
N HIS A 81 6.56 -14.24 16.79
CA HIS A 81 7.16 -15.53 16.47
C HIS A 81 7.33 -16.38 17.73
N LYS A 82 7.96 -15.83 18.77
CA LYS A 82 8.16 -16.50 20.06
C LYS A 82 6.84 -16.81 20.77
N ILE A 83 5.86 -15.89 20.71
CA ILE A 83 4.52 -16.12 21.26
C ILE A 83 3.84 -17.30 20.55
N ILE A 84 3.87 -17.33 19.22
CA ILE A 84 3.23 -18.38 18.43
C ILE A 84 3.94 -19.72 18.65
N GLN A 85 5.27 -19.77 18.59
CA GLN A 85 6.02 -20.99 18.88
C GLN A 85 5.66 -21.62 20.23
N ARG A 86 5.51 -20.80 21.29
CA ARG A 86 5.25 -21.31 22.64
C ARG A 86 3.76 -21.52 22.94
N HIS A 87 2.88 -20.69 22.39
CA HIS A 87 1.50 -20.57 22.88
C HIS A 87 0.42 -20.81 21.83
N GLU A 88 0.75 -21.11 20.57
CA GLU A 88 -0.24 -21.29 19.50
C GLU A 88 -1.40 -22.22 19.88
N ALA A 89 -1.11 -23.44 20.33
CA ALA A 89 -2.15 -24.41 20.68
C ALA A 89 -3.06 -23.89 21.81
N THR A 90 -2.50 -23.12 22.74
CA THR A 90 -3.27 -22.49 23.82
C THR A 90 -4.12 -21.34 23.32
N ILE A 91 -3.56 -20.48 22.46
CA ILE A 91 -4.27 -19.34 21.83
C ILE A 91 -5.46 -19.88 21.03
N GLN A 92 -5.24 -20.86 20.14
CA GLN A 92 -6.30 -21.48 19.33
C GLN A 92 -7.39 -22.09 20.23
N LYS A 93 -7.01 -22.93 21.21
CA LYS A 93 -7.97 -23.59 22.11
C LYS A 93 -8.80 -22.58 22.91
N ARG A 94 -8.19 -21.48 23.38
CA ARG A 94 -8.91 -20.45 24.13
C ARG A 94 -9.79 -19.58 23.23
N TRP A 95 -9.31 -19.20 22.05
CA TRP A 95 -10.05 -18.39 21.09
C TRP A 95 -11.33 -19.10 20.59
N LEU A 96 -11.22 -20.39 20.27
CA LEU A 96 -12.34 -21.23 19.84
C LEU A 96 -13.46 -21.29 20.89
N LYS A 97 -13.10 -21.26 22.18
CA LYS A 97 -14.07 -21.27 23.30
C LYS A 97 -14.72 -19.92 23.60
N LYS A 98 -14.18 -18.81 23.09
CA LYS A 98 -14.74 -17.47 23.34
C LYS A 98 -16.02 -17.26 22.54
N THR A 99 -17.01 -16.62 23.16
CA THR A 99 -18.19 -16.12 22.45
C THR A 99 -17.82 -14.94 21.56
N ARG A 100 -18.69 -14.56 20.61
CA ARG A 100 -18.49 -13.39 19.74
C ARG A 100 -18.22 -12.11 20.56
N GLN A 101 -19.01 -11.85 21.61
CA GLN A 101 -18.81 -10.68 22.47
C GLN A 101 -17.45 -10.70 23.19
N GLN A 102 -17.02 -11.88 23.69
CA GLN A 102 -15.72 -12.01 24.35
C GLN A 102 -14.55 -11.81 23.38
N ARG A 103 -14.69 -12.24 22.12
CA ARG A 103 -13.71 -11.97 21.06
C ARG A 103 -13.64 -10.49 20.75
N LEU A 104 -14.80 -9.84 20.60
CA LEU A 104 -14.89 -8.40 20.35
C LEU A 104 -14.19 -7.60 21.46
N ASN A 105 -14.48 -7.92 22.72
CA ASN A 105 -13.84 -7.25 23.85
C ASN A 105 -12.31 -7.42 23.84
N VAL A 106 -11.78 -8.58 23.41
CA VAL A 106 -10.33 -8.78 23.26
C VAL A 106 -9.78 -7.90 22.13
N LEU A 107 -10.42 -7.88 20.96
CA LEU A 107 -9.99 -7.05 19.83
C LEU A 107 -9.97 -5.56 20.21
N LEU A 108 -11.07 -5.05 20.77
CA LEU A 108 -11.20 -3.64 21.15
C LEU A 108 -10.33 -3.24 22.34
N SER A 109 -9.92 -4.19 23.19
CA SER A 109 -8.93 -3.92 24.24
C SER A 109 -7.53 -3.67 23.70
N ALA A 110 -7.19 -4.27 22.55
CA ALA A 110 -5.92 -4.07 21.88
C ALA A 110 -5.98 -2.91 20.89
N TRP A 111 -7.12 -2.71 20.23
CA TRP A 111 -7.34 -1.65 19.25
C TRP A 111 -8.77 -1.10 19.36
N PRO A 112 -8.98 -0.01 20.14
CA PRO A 112 -10.31 0.54 20.42
C PRO A 112 -11.08 0.99 19.17
N ASP A 113 -10.38 1.55 18.18
CA ASP A 113 -10.99 2.11 16.96
C ASP A 113 -10.89 1.17 15.75
N MET A 114 -10.85 -0.16 15.98
CA MET A 114 -10.81 -1.15 14.90
C MET A 114 -12.05 -1.04 14.00
N PRO A 115 -11.90 -1.02 12.65
CA PRO A 115 -13.04 -0.92 11.74
C PRO A 115 -14.07 -2.03 11.96
N ALA A 116 -15.35 -1.67 11.99
CA ALA A 116 -16.42 -2.59 12.38
C ALA A 116 -16.83 -3.59 11.29
N ILE A 117 -16.67 -3.21 10.03
CA ILE A 117 -17.26 -3.89 8.86
C ILE A 117 -16.19 -4.52 7.96
N HIS A 118 -16.60 -5.52 7.20
CA HIS A 118 -15.80 -6.09 6.11
C HIS A 118 -15.53 -5.02 5.03
N ARG A 119 -14.30 -5.02 4.49
CA ARG A 119 -13.83 -4.05 3.47
C ARG A 119 -14.14 -2.59 3.86
N PRO A 120 -13.55 -2.12 4.97
CA PRO A 120 -13.76 -0.76 5.46
C PRO A 120 -13.21 0.30 4.49
N ASP A 121 -12.28 -0.07 3.62
CA ASP A 121 -11.79 0.72 2.48
C ASP A 121 -12.89 1.04 1.46
N PHE A 122 -13.77 0.09 1.15
CA PHE A 122 -14.90 0.32 0.26
C PHE A 122 -15.97 1.22 0.88
N ASP A 123 -16.18 1.16 2.19
CA ASP A 123 -17.08 2.09 2.88
C ASP A 123 -16.46 3.50 2.92
N ALA A 124 -15.17 3.62 3.22
CA ALA A 124 -14.45 4.89 3.18
C ALA A 124 -14.53 5.54 1.79
N PHE A 125 -14.22 4.77 0.74
CA PHE A 125 -14.27 5.23 -0.65
C PHE A 125 -15.65 5.73 -1.08
N ARG A 126 -16.73 5.12 -0.58
CA ARG A 126 -18.11 5.58 -0.89
C ARG A 126 -18.51 6.84 -0.13
N ARG A 127 -17.87 7.12 1.01
CA ARG A 127 -18.18 8.26 1.88
C ARG A 127 -17.36 9.50 1.53
N GLU A 128 -16.14 9.31 1.05
CA GLU A 128 -15.24 10.39 0.67
C GLU A 128 -15.42 10.77 -0.81
N SER A 129 -15.32 12.06 -1.09
CA SER A 129 -15.21 12.58 -2.44
C SER A 129 -13.76 12.57 -2.91
N GLU A 130 -13.51 12.69 -4.21
CA GLU A 130 -12.14 12.85 -4.73
C GLU A 130 -11.43 14.06 -4.09
N SER A 131 -12.19 15.13 -3.79
CA SER A 131 -11.66 16.31 -3.10
C SER A 131 -11.24 16.05 -1.64
N ASP A 132 -11.82 15.04 -0.99
CA ASP A 132 -11.41 14.62 0.35
C ASP A 132 -10.08 13.85 0.28
N HIS A 133 -9.91 12.97 -0.72
CA HIS A 133 -8.66 12.23 -0.92
C HIS A 133 -7.48 13.16 -1.19
N VAL A 134 -7.66 14.18 -2.05
CA VAL A 134 -6.61 15.18 -2.32
C VAL A 134 -6.19 15.94 -1.05
N ARG A 135 -7.11 16.16 -0.10
CA ARG A 135 -6.84 16.82 1.18
C ARG A 135 -6.25 15.88 2.23
N GLY A 136 -6.20 14.58 1.94
CA GLY A 136 -5.84 13.53 2.89
C GLY A 136 -7.08 12.88 3.49
N THR A 137 -7.21 11.57 3.25
CA THR A 137 -8.29 10.75 3.83
C THR A 137 -8.20 10.74 5.36
N LYS A 138 -9.36 10.82 6.03
CA LYS A 138 -9.43 10.54 7.48
C LYS A 138 -9.52 9.04 7.79
N TYR A 139 -9.68 8.22 6.76
CA TYR A 139 -9.84 6.76 6.85
C TYR A 139 -8.57 6.01 6.43
N ARG A 140 -7.38 6.60 6.58
CA ARG A 140 -6.10 6.00 6.16
C ARG A 140 -5.96 4.54 6.58
N VAL A 141 -6.25 4.25 7.85
CA VAL A 141 -6.25 2.89 8.43
C VAL A 141 -7.15 1.90 7.69
N HIS A 142 -8.32 2.35 7.22
CA HIS A 142 -9.29 1.51 6.52
C HIS A 142 -8.72 1.05 5.17
N PHE A 143 -8.06 1.99 4.49
CA PHE A 143 -7.38 1.77 3.22
C PHE A 143 -6.09 0.96 3.35
N MET A 144 -5.37 1.10 4.47
CA MET A 144 -4.13 0.35 4.72
C MET A 144 -4.37 -1.11 5.10
N TRP A 145 -5.35 -1.36 5.97
CA TRP A 145 -5.61 -2.70 6.52
C TRP A 145 -7.05 -3.15 6.32
N PRO A 146 -7.54 -3.26 5.08
CA PRO A 146 -8.95 -3.59 4.82
C PRO A 146 -9.37 -4.96 5.37
N TYR A 147 -8.42 -5.87 5.57
CA TYR A 147 -8.65 -7.21 6.11
C TYR A 147 -8.57 -7.29 7.66
N VAL A 148 -8.17 -6.22 8.35
CA VAL A 148 -8.08 -6.19 9.82
C VAL A 148 -9.28 -5.43 10.38
N ASN A 149 -10.43 -6.11 10.46
CA ASN A 149 -11.69 -5.54 10.91
C ASN A 149 -12.45 -6.48 11.86
N GLN A 150 -13.42 -5.95 12.59
CA GLN A 150 -14.19 -6.70 13.57
C GLN A 150 -15.01 -7.81 12.90
N GLU A 151 -15.72 -7.52 11.82
CA GLU A 151 -16.60 -8.48 11.15
C GLU A 151 -15.87 -9.78 10.79
N ASP A 152 -14.69 -9.65 10.17
CA ASP A 152 -13.85 -10.77 9.73
C ASP A 152 -13.13 -11.44 10.89
N LEU A 153 -12.48 -10.67 11.78
CA LEU A 153 -11.66 -11.24 12.86
C LEU A 153 -12.48 -11.90 13.96
N LEU A 154 -13.77 -11.57 14.08
CA LEU A 154 -14.70 -12.26 14.97
C LEU A 154 -15.04 -13.69 14.51
N ASN A 155 -14.76 -14.01 13.24
CA ASN A 155 -14.80 -15.38 12.76
C ASN A 155 -13.83 -16.25 13.58
N THR A 156 -14.29 -17.45 13.91
CA THR A 156 -13.59 -18.42 14.77
C THR A 156 -12.16 -18.72 14.36
N LYS A 157 -11.84 -18.65 13.06
CA LYS A 157 -10.53 -19.02 12.51
C LYS A 157 -9.67 -17.85 12.04
N ALA A 158 -10.27 -16.72 11.69
CA ALA A 158 -9.56 -15.63 11.00
C ALA A 158 -8.39 -15.06 11.82
N LEU A 159 -8.62 -14.62 13.06
CA LEU A 159 -7.55 -14.09 13.91
C LEU A 159 -6.44 -15.13 14.19
N PRO A 160 -6.73 -16.38 14.61
CA PRO A 160 -5.69 -17.38 14.79
C PRO A 160 -4.87 -17.66 13.52
N LEU A 161 -5.50 -17.68 12.35
CA LEU A 161 -4.80 -17.87 11.07
C LEU A 161 -3.90 -16.68 10.74
N LEU A 162 -4.38 -15.45 10.93
CA LEU A 162 -3.58 -14.23 10.74
C LEU A 162 -2.34 -14.26 11.63
N LEU A 163 -2.52 -14.52 12.94
CA LEU A 163 -1.43 -14.58 13.90
C LEU A 163 -0.44 -15.72 13.60
N ASN A 164 -0.93 -16.91 13.25
CA ASN A 164 -0.08 -18.03 12.86
C ASN A 164 0.74 -17.68 11.61
N SER A 165 0.07 -17.17 10.56
CA SER A 165 0.72 -16.84 9.30
C SER A 165 1.84 -15.80 9.51
N ARG A 166 1.52 -14.66 10.13
CA ARG A 166 2.47 -13.57 10.40
C ARG A 166 3.56 -13.95 11.40
N GLY A 167 3.28 -14.89 12.32
CA GLY A 167 4.26 -15.36 13.30
C GLY A 167 5.18 -16.49 12.81
N ARG A 168 4.85 -17.17 11.70
CA ARG A 168 5.63 -18.32 11.19
C ARG A 168 6.47 -18.00 9.95
N HIS A 169 6.20 -16.89 9.28
CA HIS A 169 6.86 -16.53 8.02
C HIS A 169 7.48 -15.14 8.15
N PRO A 170 8.64 -14.89 7.51
CA PRO A 170 9.32 -13.60 7.58
C PRO A 170 8.47 -12.50 6.91
N PRO A 171 8.66 -11.22 7.30
CA PRO A 171 7.94 -10.08 6.72
C PRO A 171 7.96 -10.02 5.19
N SER A 172 9.08 -10.40 4.57
CA SER A 172 9.25 -10.45 3.11
C SER A 172 8.22 -11.31 2.36
N HIS A 173 7.62 -12.30 3.03
CA HIS A 173 6.58 -13.15 2.42
C HIS A 173 5.25 -12.40 2.22
N PHE A 174 5.06 -11.28 2.91
CA PHE A 174 3.82 -10.53 2.91
C PHE A 174 3.89 -9.22 2.14
N ALA A 175 5.10 -8.72 1.82
CA ALA A 175 5.28 -7.40 1.22
C ALA A 175 4.39 -7.14 0.00
N ALA A 176 4.30 -8.10 -0.93
CA ALA A 176 3.44 -7.98 -2.10
C ALA A 176 1.94 -8.00 -1.76
N ALA A 177 1.54 -8.84 -0.80
CA ALA A 177 0.14 -8.91 -0.35
C ALA A 177 -0.29 -7.65 0.42
N ASP A 178 0.63 -7.05 1.17
CA ASP A 178 0.40 -5.80 1.90
C ASP A 178 0.24 -4.62 0.94
N MET A 179 1.05 -4.59 -0.12
CA MET A 179 0.88 -3.63 -1.23
C MET A 179 -0.46 -3.83 -1.96
N ASP A 180 -0.81 -5.07 -2.30
CA ASP A 180 -2.07 -5.37 -2.99
C ASP A 180 -3.30 -5.00 -2.15
N ALA A 181 -3.23 -5.21 -0.83
CA ALA A 181 -4.29 -4.78 0.08
C ALA A 181 -4.53 -3.26 0.04
N MET A 182 -3.49 -2.47 -0.22
CA MET A 182 -3.55 -1.01 -0.35
C MET A 182 -3.95 -0.53 -1.74
N HIS A 183 -4.19 -1.42 -2.71
CA HIS A 183 -4.40 -1.05 -4.11
C HIS A 183 -5.51 0.00 -4.30
N LEU A 184 -6.65 -0.16 -3.62
CA LEU A 184 -7.74 0.82 -3.71
C LEU A 184 -7.31 2.22 -3.23
N ALA A 185 -6.50 2.27 -2.17
CA ALA A 185 -6.02 3.52 -1.60
C ALA A 185 -5.18 4.31 -2.61
N LEU A 186 -4.34 3.59 -3.37
CA LEU A 186 -3.42 4.16 -4.36
C LEU A 186 -4.19 4.65 -5.59
N VAL A 187 -5.04 3.81 -6.18
CA VAL A 187 -5.77 4.17 -7.41
C VAL A 187 -6.83 5.25 -7.17
N SER A 188 -7.40 5.30 -5.97
CA SER A 188 -8.34 6.37 -5.57
C SER A 188 -7.64 7.65 -5.10
N LYS A 189 -6.30 7.65 -5.01
CA LYS A 189 -5.48 8.75 -4.49
C LYS A 189 -5.74 9.07 -3.01
N ALA A 190 -6.42 8.19 -2.28
CA ALA A 190 -6.65 8.33 -0.83
C ALA A 190 -5.33 8.25 -0.04
N ILE A 191 -4.38 7.47 -0.54
CA ILE A 191 -3.00 7.44 -0.06
C ILE A 191 -2.08 7.75 -1.24
N VAL A 192 -1.23 8.76 -1.06
CA VAL A 192 -0.23 9.17 -2.04
C VAL A 192 1.14 8.78 -1.50
N PRO A 193 1.85 7.82 -2.12
CA PRO A 193 3.21 7.49 -1.71
C PRO A 193 4.15 8.68 -1.91
N ILE A 194 5.23 8.73 -1.11
CA ILE A 194 6.32 9.68 -1.39
C ILE A 194 6.96 9.35 -2.74
N PHE A 195 7.63 10.35 -3.32
CA PHE A 195 8.36 10.20 -4.56
C PHE A 195 9.87 10.28 -4.31
N LEU A 196 10.59 9.27 -4.81
CA LEU A 196 12.05 9.27 -4.92
C LEU A 196 12.43 8.56 -6.23
N ASN A 197 13.08 9.30 -7.14
CA ASN A 197 13.47 8.77 -8.45
C ASN A 197 14.72 7.87 -8.37
N CYS A 198 14.90 7.00 -9.36
CA CYS A 198 16.11 6.21 -9.59
C CYS A 198 16.55 5.26 -8.46
N HIS A 199 15.62 4.84 -7.60
CA HIS A 199 15.88 3.91 -6.52
C HIS A 199 14.83 2.81 -6.45
N VAL A 200 15.17 1.72 -5.77
CA VAL A 200 14.25 0.65 -5.37
C VAL A 200 14.43 0.33 -3.89
N LEU A 201 13.35 -0.10 -3.25
CA LEU A 201 13.37 -0.61 -1.88
C LEU A 201 13.22 -2.14 -1.90
N ILE A 202 14.17 -2.83 -1.28
CA ILE A 202 14.22 -4.29 -1.25
C ILE A 202 13.33 -4.82 -0.13
N LEU A 203 12.26 -5.53 -0.49
CA LEU A 203 11.32 -6.14 0.46
C LEU A 203 10.93 -7.58 0.10
N ASN A 204 11.19 -8.03 -1.14
CA ASN A 204 10.90 -9.39 -1.58
C ASN A 204 12.16 -10.25 -1.69
N GLY A 205 11.95 -11.57 -1.73
CA GLY A 205 12.98 -12.54 -2.10
C GLY A 205 13.90 -13.01 -0.98
N MET A 206 13.65 -12.58 0.26
CA MET A 206 14.37 -13.03 1.44
C MET A 206 13.71 -14.27 2.04
N THR A 207 14.48 -15.36 2.18
CA THR A 207 14.02 -16.63 2.79
C THR A 207 14.24 -16.69 4.30
N GLU A 208 15.10 -15.82 4.83
CA GLU A 208 15.40 -15.64 6.26
C GLU A 208 15.21 -14.16 6.59
N ASN A 209 15.00 -13.77 7.86
CA ASN A 209 15.19 -12.34 8.16
C ASN A 209 16.64 -11.92 8.17
N THR A 210 17.03 -11.41 7.02
CA THR A 210 18.22 -10.61 6.84
C THR A 210 17.90 -9.15 7.15
N ARG A 211 18.96 -8.38 7.41
CA ARG A 211 18.87 -6.93 7.57
C ARG A 211 18.70 -6.19 6.23
N ASP A 212 18.48 -6.93 5.14
CA ASP A 212 18.32 -6.36 3.80
C ASP A 212 16.88 -5.92 3.54
N TYR A 213 15.93 -6.33 4.40
CA TYR A 213 14.55 -5.87 4.34
C TYR A 213 14.47 -4.37 4.64
N GLY A 214 14.05 -3.59 3.65
CA GLY A 214 14.06 -2.12 3.68
C GLY A 214 15.35 -1.49 3.14
N GLN A 215 16.25 -2.26 2.52
CA GLN A 215 17.44 -1.69 1.90
C GLN A 215 17.06 -0.83 0.69
N LEU A 216 17.55 0.41 0.67
CA LEU A 216 17.42 1.30 -0.48
C LEU A 216 18.62 1.13 -1.42
N VAL A 217 18.34 0.85 -2.70
CA VAL A 217 19.37 0.63 -3.73
C VAL A 217 19.14 1.63 -4.87
N ALA A 218 20.18 2.38 -5.23
CA ALA A 218 20.15 3.23 -6.41
C ALA A 218 20.30 2.39 -7.69
N TRP A 219 19.67 2.81 -8.79
CA TRP A 219 19.78 2.08 -10.06
C TRP A 219 21.21 2.04 -10.61
N GLU A 220 22.01 3.07 -10.34
CA GLU A 220 23.42 3.13 -10.74
C GLU A 220 24.32 2.16 -9.94
N ASP A 221 23.93 1.83 -8.71
CA ASP A 221 24.71 0.96 -7.82
C ASP A 221 24.50 -0.54 -8.12
N HIS A 222 23.42 -0.90 -8.83
CA HIS A 222 23.12 -2.29 -9.14
C HIS A 222 22.48 -2.46 -10.53
N PRO A 223 23.09 -3.23 -11.46
CA PRO A 223 22.65 -3.30 -12.85
C PRO A 223 21.21 -3.80 -13.01
N ASP A 224 20.75 -4.68 -12.12
CA ASP A 224 19.38 -5.20 -12.18
C ASP A 224 18.34 -4.34 -11.45
N ALA A 225 18.72 -3.26 -10.74
CA ALA A 225 17.78 -2.54 -9.88
C ALA A 225 16.67 -1.83 -10.68
N PHE A 226 17.00 -1.26 -11.83
CA PHE A 226 16.00 -0.72 -12.76
C PHE A 226 15.05 -1.82 -13.26
N ASP A 227 15.61 -2.98 -13.60
CA ASP A 227 14.88 -4.16 -14.06
C ASP A 227 13.94 -4.72 -12.98
N TRP A 228 14.35 -4.66 -11.70
CA TRP A 228 13.52 -5.09 -10.58
C TRP A 228 12.30 -4.20 -10.40
N MET A 229 12.44 -2.89 -10.60
CA MET A 229 11.31 -1.95 -10.60
C MET A 229 10.37 -2.28 -11.76
N HIS A 230 10.89 -2.37 -12.99
CA HIS A 230 10.05 -2.56 -14.17
C HIS A 230 9.31 -3.91 -14.17
N LYS A 231 9.91 -4.94 -13.58
CA LYS A 231 9.31 -6.27 -13.44
C LYS A 231 8.52 -6.45 -12.13
N GLN A 232 8.34 -5.38 -11.35
CA GLN A 232 7.69 -5.39 -10.02
C GLN A 232 8.22 -6.48 -9.08
N LYS A 233 9.53 -6.78 -9.19
CA LYS A 233 10.21 -7.71 -8.28
C LYS A 233 10.51 -7.06 -6.94
N GLN A 234 10.77 -5.75 -6.95
CA GLN A 234 10.99 -4.92 -5.77
C GLN A 234 10.14 -3.66 -5.89
N PHE A 235 10.07 -2.87 -4.83
CA PHE A 235 9.12 -1.77 -4.73
C PHE A 235 9.77 -0.43 -5.09
N LEU A 236 8.97 0.48 -5.65
CA LEU A 236 9.32 1.89 -5.64
C LEU A 236 9.48 2.37 -4.19
N PRO A 237 10.36 3.35 -3.88
CA PRO A 237 10.62 3.74 -2.50
C PRO A 237 9.37 4.15 -1.72
N GLY A 238 8.45 4.90 -2.35
CA GLY A 238 7.21 5.31 -1.69
C GLY A 238 6.28 4.15 -1.37
N GLU A 239 6.09 3.25 -2.33
CA GLU A 239 5.32 2.02 -2.14
C GLU A 239 5.95 1.14 -1.05
N GLY A 240 7.27 0.95 -1.12
CA GLY A 240 8.01 0.15 -0.14
C GLY A 240 7.88 0.71 1.28
N LEU A 241 7.94 2.04 1.46
CA LEU A 241 7.70 2.64 2.76
C LEU A 241 6.27 2.38 3.26
N LEU A 242 5.26 2.42 2.39
CA LEU A 242 3.88 2.06 2.77
C LEU A 242 3.78 0.59 3.21
N VAL A 243 4.43 -0.35 2.51
CA VAL A 243 4.49 -1.76 2.95
C VAL A 243 5.09 -1.87 4.33
N MET A 244 6.15 -1.11 4.63
CA MET A 244 6.79 -1.12 5.93
C MET A 244 5.99 -0.40 7.03
N GLU A 245 4.92 0.31 6.67
CA GLU A 245 3.96 0.87 7.63
C GLU A 245 2.86 -0.13 8.00
N ALA A 246 2.59 -1.10 7.10
CA ALA A 246 1.49 -2.03 7.20
C ALA A 246 1.76 -3.18 8.18
#